data_AF-A0A956UM81-F1
#
_entry.id   AF-A0A956UM81-F1
#
_cell.length_a   1.000
_cell.length_b   1.000
_cell.length_c   1.000
_cell.angle_alpha   90.00
_cell.angle_beta   90.00
_cell.angle_gamma   90.00
#
_symmetry.space_group_name_H-M   'P 1'
#
loop_
_entity.id
_entity.type
_entity.pdbx_description
1 polymer ?
#
loop_
_entity_poly.entity_id
_entity_poly.type
_entity_poly.pdbx_seq_one_letter_code
_entity_poly.pdbx_strand_id
1 'polypeptide(L)'
;MPEQYVASDKRTGVEVQVTGDFPPHPDDRMRIARTTTLFTRLFSTILATENESQRRQGFQAVETQLELAEALIREDAAEVQRLLRATMEKMGITEAQLEEMARKLMQQLGENDFEFPAMDDDDEDPPENPQIPPIV
;
A
#
# COMPACT_ATOMS: atom_id res chain seq x y z
N MET A 1 -19.51 -20.10 -11.65
CA MET A 1 -18.23 -20.78 -11.39
C MET A 1 -17.33 -19.75 -10.76
N PRO A 2 -16.58 -20.09 -9.70
CA PRO A 2 -15.68 -19.12 -9.08
C PRO A 2 -14.66 -18.68 -10.13
N GLU A 3 -14.40 -17.39 -10.15
CA GLU A 3 -13.45 -16.80 -11.07
C GLU A 3 -12.03 -17.00 -10.55
N GLN A 4 -11.05 -17.00 -11.46
CA GLN A 4 -9.66 -17.33 -11.14
C GLN A 4 -8.71 -16.31 -11.77
N TYR A 5 -7.80 -15.79 -10.95
CA TYR A 5 -6.61 -15.08 -11.40
C TYR A 5 -5.37 -15.88 -11.03
N VAL A 6 -4.44 -16.02 -11.98
CA VAL A 6 -3.15 -16.67 -11.76
C VAL A 6 -2.06 -15.70 -12.19
N ALA A 7 -1.06 -15.52 -11.34
CA ALA A 7 0.18 -14.84 -11.69
C ALA A 7 1.37 -15.73 -11.36
N SER A 8 2.38 -15.71 -12.23
CA SER A 8 3.59 -16.51 -12.06
C SER A 8 4.84 -15.68 -12.33
N ASP A 9 5.92 -15.96 -11.60
CA ASP A 9 7.26 -15.45 -11.87
C ASP A 9 8.12 -16.56 -12.49
N LYS A 10 8.51 -16.37 -13.75
CA LYS A 10 9.33 -17.34 -14.49
C LYS A 10 10.73 -17.52 -13.92
N ARG A 11 11.26 -16.52 -13.21
CA ARG A 11 12.62 -16.55 -12.65
C ARG A 11 12.72 -17.53 -11.49
N THR A 12 11.68 -17.62 -10.67
CA THR A 12 11.65 -18.42 -9.43
C THR A 12 10.72 -19.63 -9.53
N GLY A 13 9.84 -19.66 -10.53
CA GLY A 13 8.81 -20.69 -10.68
C GLY A 13 7.63 -20.52 -9.71
N VAL A 14 7.56 -19.40 -8.99
CA VAL A 14 6.48 -19.12 -8.04
C VAL A 14 5.19 -18.81 -8.79
N GLU A 15 4.10 -19.39 -8.34
CA GLU A 15 2.75 -19.13 -8.85
C GLU A 15 1.82 -18.81 -7.68
N VAL A 16 0.99 -17.79 -7.86
CA VAL A 16 -0.09 -17.42 -6.94
C VAL A 16 -1.40 -17.46 -7.70
N GLN A 17 -2.35 -18.21 -7.14
CA GLN A 17 -3.71 -18.32 -7.65
C GLN A 17 -4.69 -17.72 -6.64
N VAL A 18 -5.54 -16.80 -7.11
CA VAL A 18 -6.67 -16.25 -6.35
C VAL A 18 -7.95 -16.74 -7.00
N THR A 19 -8.82 -17.36 -6.21
CA THR A 19 -10.07 -17.94 -6.69
C THR A 19 -11.21 -17.49 -5.79
N GLY A 20 -12.35 -17.08 -6.35
CA GLY A 20 -13.49 -16.62 -5.56
C GLY A 20 -14.62 -16.02 -6.40
N ASP A 21 -15.60 -15.43 -5.71
CA ASP A 21 -16.68 -14.68 -6.33
C ASP A 21 -16.28 -13.21 -6.42
N PHE A 22 -15.88 -12.76 -7.61
CA PHE A 22 -15.35 -11.41 -7.80
C PHE A 22 -16.45 -10.41 -8.18
N PRO A 23 -16.36 -9.16 -7.70
CA PRO A 23 -17.30 -8.11 -8.06
C PRO A 23 -17.35 -7.90 -9.59
N PRO A 24 -18.51 -7.53 -10.17
CA PRO A 24 -18.65 -7.35 -11.61
C PRO A 24 -17.93 -6.10 -12.13
N HIS A 25 -17.56 -5.17 -11.25
CA HIS A 25 -16.95 -3.90 -11.64
C HIS A 25 -15.56 -4.12 -12.28
N PRO A 26 -15.28 -3.57 -13.47
CA PRO A 26 -14.00 -3.76 -14.16
C PRO A 26 -12.78 -3.30 -13.36
N ASP A 27 -12.89 -2.18 -12.63
CA ASP A 27 -11.75 -1.68 -11.84
C ASP A 27 -11.39 -2.61 -10.70
N ASP A 28 -12.38 -3.19 -10.02
CA ASP A 28 -12.12 -4.12 -8.92
C ASP A 28 -11.42 -5.38 -9.44
N ARG A 29 -11.85 -5.88 -10.61
CA ARG A 29 -11.21 -7.00 -11.32
C ARG A 29 -9.76 -6.70 -11.68
N MET A 30 -9.50 -5.51 -12.21
CA MET A 30 -8.14 -5.05 -12.51
C MET A 30 -7.29 -4.95 -11.24
N ARG A 31 -7.87 -4.45 -10.13
CA ARG A 31 -7.20 -4.37 -8.83
C ARG A 31 -6.84 -5.77 -8.31
N ILE A 32 -7.74 -6.75 -8.41
CA ILE A 32 -7.46 -8.14 -8.01
C ILE A 32 -6.29 -8.72 -8.81
N ALA A 33 -6.30 -8.59 -10.14
CA ALA A 33 -5.21 -9.06 -11.00
C ALA A 33 -3.87 -8.39 -10.65
N ARG A 34 -3.88 -7.07 -10.44
CA ARG A 34 -2.68 -6.31 -10.07
C ARG A 34 -2.14 -6.73 -8.71
N THR A 35 -3.01 -6.86 -7.71
CA THR A 35 -2.64 -7.30 -6.36
C THR A 35 -2.06 -8.72 -6.38
N THR A 36 -2.67 -9.65 -7.12
CA THR A 36 -2.17 -11.02 -7.31
C THR A 36 -0.76 -11.03 -7.92
N THR A 37 -0.50 -10.15 -8.89
CA THR A 37 0.82 -9.98 -9.51
C THR A 37 1.84 -9.42 -8.51
N LEU A 38 1.45 -8.43 -7.69
CA LEU A 38 2.31 -7.86 -6.65
C LEU A 38 2.71 -8.91 -5.61
N PHE A 39 1.76 -9.72 -5.14
CA PHE A 39 2.05 -10.84 -4.23
C PHE A 39 3.04 -11.82 -4.85
N THR A 40 2.81 -12.23 -6.10
CA THR A 40 3.71 -13.17 -6.80
C THR A 40 5.14 -12.63 -6.86
N ARG A 41 5.31 -11.34 -7.18
CA ARG A 41 6.62 -10.69 -7.23
C ARG A 41 7.25 -10.58 -5.84
N LEU A 42 6.46 -10.29 -4.82
CA LEU A 42 6.91 -10.18 -3.43
C LEU A 42 7.45 -11.53 -2.93
N PHE A 43 6.66 -12.60 -3.06
CA PHE A 43 7.08 -13.96 -2.72
C PHE A 43 8.33 -14.38 -3.50
N SER A 44 8.37 -14.09 -4.81
CA SER A 44 9.52 -14.40 -5.65
C SER A 44 10.78 -13.62 -5.26
N THR A 45 10.63 -12.42 -4.71
CA THR A 45 11.76 -11.64 -4.23
C THR A 45 12.32 -12.26 -2.96
N ILE A 46 11.45 -12.58 -2.00
CA ILE A 46 11.85 -13.18 -0.72
C ILE A 46 12.47 -14.57 -0.92
N LEU A 47 11.86 -15.42 -1.76
CA LEU A 47 12.36 -16.76 -2.04
C LEU A 47 13.69 -16.76 -2.80
N ALA A 48 13.97 -15.72 -3.58
CA ALA A 48 15.25 -15.56 -4.24
C ALA A 48 16.35 -15.03 -3.31
N THR A 49 16.03 -14.58 -2.09
CA THR A 49 17.04 -14.16 -1.12
C THR A 49 17.79 -15.38 -0.60
N GLU A 50 19.08 -15.48 -0.92
CA GLU A 50 19.92 -16.64 -0.57
C GLU A 50 20.15 -16.76 0.94
N ASN A 51 20.41 -15.62 1.61
CA ASN A 51 20.66 -15.59 3.05
C ASN A 51 19.36 -15.92 3.82
N GLU A 52 19.40 -17.02 4.58
CA GLU A 52 18.24 -17.51 5.30
C GLU A 52 17.72 -16.54 6.37
N SER A 53 18.61 -15.87 7.10
CA SER A 53 18.22 -14.91 8.13
C SER A 53 17.48 -13.72 7.51
N GLN A 54 18.03 -13.15 6.43
CA GLN A 54 17.39 -12.06 5.70
C GLN A 54 16.06 -12.50 5.07
N ARG A 55 16.00 -13.72 4.53
CA ARG A 55 14.75 -14.29 3.97
C ARG A 55 13.68 -14.43 5.05
N ARG A 56 14.01 -14.95 6.24
CA ARG A 56 13.10 -15.05 7.39
C ARG A 56 12.61 -13.67 7.84
N GLN A 57 13.50 -12.69 7.92
CA GLN A 57 13.13 -11.30 8.23
C GLN A 57 12.19 -10.70 7.17
N GLY A 58 12.45 -10.98 5.89
CA GLY A 58 11.58 -10.56 4.79
C GLY A 58 10.16 -11.10 4.91
N PHE A 59 9.99 -12.39 5.25
CA PHE A 59 8.67 -12.96 5.51
C PHE A 59 7.97 -12.27 6.68
N GLN A 60 8.64 -12.13 7.82
CA GLN A 60 8.07 -11.48 9.00
C GLN A 60 7.62 -10.04 8.74
N ALA A 61 8.39 -9.29 7.94
CA ALA A 61 8.05 -7.92 7.57
C ALA A 61 6.78 -7.88 6.72
N VAL A 62 6.66 -8.78 5.74
CA VAL A 62 5.46 -8.87 4.89
C VAL A 62 4.24 -9.32 5.67
N GLU A 63 4.36 -10.35 6.51
CA GLU A 63 3.26 -10.83 7.37
C GLU A 63 2.70 -9.69 8.22
N THR A 64 3.57 -8.93 8.88
CA THR A 64 3.17 -7.78 9.71
C THR A 64 2.44 -6.70 8.88
N GLN A 65 2.91 -6.42 7.67
CA GLN A 65 2.27 -5.44 6.78
C GLN A 65 0.89 -5.90 6.29
N LEU A 66 0.73 -7.20 6.03
CA LEU A 66 -0.54 -7.77 5.60
C LEU A 66 -1.57 -7.78 6.72
N GLU A 67 -1.15 -8.14 7.95
CA GLU A 67 -1.98 -8.04 9.14
C GLU A 67 -2.44 -6.60 9.38
N LEU A 68 -1.52 -5.63 9.26
CA LEU A 68 -1.86 -4.22 9.42
C LEU A 68 -2.85 -3.73 8.35
N ALA A 69 -2.62 -4.12 7.09
CA ALA A 69 -3.53 -3.78 5.99
C ALA A 69 -4.93 -4.38 6.19
N GLU A 70 -5.02 -5.63 6.65
CA GLU A 70 -6.29 -6.29 6.96
C GLU A 70 -7.04 -5.58 8.09
N ALA A 71 -6.36 -5.24 9.19
CA ALA A 71 -6.94 -4.52 10.31
C ALA A 71 -7.46 -3.12 9.90
N LEU A 72 -6.71 -2.40 9.04
CA LEU A 72 -7.13 -1.10 8.51
C LEU A 72 -8.37 -1.22 7.63
N ILE A 73 -8.44 -2.22 6.74
CA ILE A 73 -9.61 -2.47 5.88
C ILE A 73 -10.84 -2.83 6.72
N ARG A 74 -10.65 -3.50 7.86
CA ARG A 74 -11.71 -3.86 8.80
C ARG A 74 -12.05 -2.77 9.81
N GLU A 75 -11.36 -1.62 9.75
CA GLU A 75 -11.51 -0.51 10.69
C GLU A 75 -11.27 -0.92 12.17
N ASP A 76 -10.43 -1.95 12.40
CA ASP A 76 -10.11 -2.44 13.74
C ASP A 76 -8.95 -1.64 14.36
N ALA A 77 -9.30 -0.50 14.95
CA ALA A 77 -8.33 0.40 15.57
C ALA A 77 -7.55 -0.25 16.72
N ALA A 78 -8.13 -1.22 17.44
CA ALA A 78 -7.45 -1.90 18.54
C ALA A 78 -6.34 -2.80 18.01
N GLU A 79 -6.64 -3.55 16.95
CA GLU A 79 -5.68 -4.43 16.29
C GLU A 79 -4.56 -3.62 15.60
N VAL A 80 -4.90 -2.53 14.91
CA VAL A 80 -3.91 -1.60 14.34
C VAL A 80 -2.94 -1.11 15.41
N GLN A 81 -3.44 -0.65 16.56
CA GLN A 81 -2.58 -0.20 17.66
C GLN A 81 -1.69 -1.31 18.24
N ARG A 82 -2.23 -2.54 18.35
CA ARG A 82 -1.45 -3.71 18.80
C ARG A 82 -0.31 -4.02 17.84
N LEU A 83 -0.57 -4.05 16.54
CA LEU A 83 0.42 -4.33 15.50
C LEU A 83 1.49 -3.24 15.39
N LEU A 84 1.09 -1.96 15.49
CA LEU A 84 2.04 -0.84 15.50
C LEU A 84 2.97 -0.89 16.70
N ARG A 85 2.45 -1.18 17.91
CA ARG A 85 3.28 -1.37 19.11
C ARG A 85 4.29 -2.50 18.93
N ALA A 86 3.84 -3.68 18.50
CA ALA A 86 4.72 -4.82 18.27
C ALA A 86 5.80 -4.54 17.22
N THR A 87 5.48 -3.75 16.20
CA THR A 87 6.44 -3.33 15.16
C THR A 87 7.49 -2.38 15.73
N MET A 88 7.08 -1.42 16.56
CA MET A 88 7.97 -0.44 17.17
C MET A 88 8.89 -1.06 18.24
N GLU A 89 8.38 -2.01 19.03
CA GLU A 89 9.20 -2.81 19.95
C GLU A 89 10.31 -3.58 19.21
N LYS A 90 9.99 -4.18 18.06
CA LYS A 90 10.98 -4.89 17.22
C LYS A 90 12.05 -3.96 16.64
N MET A 91 11.74 -2.68 16.45
CA MET A 91 12.69 -1.65 16.01
C MET A 91 13.47 -1.02 17.17
N GLY A 92 13.22 -1.45 18.41
CA GLY A 92 13.88 -0.92 19.60
C GLY A 92 13.33 0.44 20.07
N ILE A 93 12.18 0.86 19.56
CA ILE A 93 11.49 2.08 19.97
C ILE A 93 10.65 1.76 21.21
N THR A 94 10.95 2.43 22.32
CA THR A 94 10.21 2.22 23.58
C THR A 94 8.90 3.01 23.61
N GLU A 95 7.96 2.59 24.46
CA GLU A 95 6.68 3.30 24.65
C GLU A 95 6.85 4.78 25.04
N ALA A 96 7.94 5.09 25.76
CA ALA A 96 8.30 6.47 26.08
C ALA A 96 8.69 7.28 24.83
N GLN A 97 9.42 6.68 23.88
CA GLN A 97 9.77 7.32 22.61
C GLN A 97 8.55 7.45 21.69
N LEU A 98 7.61 6.50 21.76
CA LEU A 98 6.33 6.58 21.06
C LEU A 98 5.50 7.79 21.53
N GLU A 99 5.34 7.97 22.84
CA GLU A 99 4.64 9.13 23.38
C GLU A 99 5.32 10.45 23.02
N GLU A 100 6.65 10.47 22.97
CA GLU A 100 7.41 11.65 22.57
C GLU A 100 7.20 11.97 21.09
N MET A 101 7.18 10.97 20.21
CA MET A 101 6.87 11.15 18.79
C MET A 101 5.41 11.56 18.56
N ALA A 102 4.46 10.96 19.28
CA ALA A 102 3.04 11.33 19.21
C ALA A 102 2.82 12.78 19.68
N ARG A 103 3.50 13.20 20.76
CA ARG A 103 3.50 14.60 21.20
C ARG A 103 4.09 15.54 20.15
N LYS A 104 5.21 15.18 19.53
CA LYS A 104 5.82 15.98 18.45
C LYS A 104 4.91 16.09 17.23
N LEU A 105 4.24 15.00 16.84
CA LEU A 105 3.27 15.00 15.74
C LEU A 105 2.06 15.89 16.06
N MET A 106 1.50 15.80 17.27
CA MET A 106 0.40 16.67 17.71
C MET A 106 0.82 18.14 17.80
N GLN A 107 2.07 18.43 18.19
CA GLN A 107 2.60 19.79 18.26
C GLN A 107 2.78 20.37 16.85
N GLN A 108 3.26 19.58 15.89
CA GLN A 108 3.37 19.97 14.49
C GLN A 108 2.01 20.10 13.78
N LEU A 109 1.02 19.28 14.14
CA LEU A 109 -0.36 19.37 13.65
C LEU A 109 -1.18 20.47 14.36
N GLY A 110 -0.75 20.93 15.52
CA GLY A 110 -1.38 22.02 16.27
C GLY A 110 -0.77 23.40 15.99
N GLU A 111 0.47 23.47 15.47
CA GLU A 111 1.12 24.71 15.02
C GLU A 111 0.87 25.00 13.53
N ASN A 112 0.53 23.98 12.74
CA ASN A 112 -0.02 24.19 11.40
C ASN A 112 -1.54 24.06 11.45
N ASP A 113 -2.21 25.20 11.65
CA ASP A 113 -3.49 25.39 10.95
C ASP A 113 -3.26 24.91 9.52
N PHE A 114 -4.01 23.91 9.09
CA PHE A 114 -4.13 23.57 7.69
C PHE A 114 -4.77 24.79 7.01
N GLU A 115 -3.97 25.81 6.70
CA GLU A 115 -4.12 26.50 5.43
C GLU A 115 -3.92 25.40 4.39
N PHE A 116 -5.03 24.73 4.04
CA PHE A 116 -5.20 24.43 2.62
C PHE A 116 -4.77 25.72 1.92
N PRO A 117 -3.82 25.70 0.96
CA PRO A 117 -3.77 26.82 0.05
C PRO A 117 -5.23 26.97 -0.39
N ALA A 118 -5.83 28.13 -0.09
CA ALA A 118 -6.96 28.56 -0.86
C ALA A 118 -6.49 28.31 -2.28
N MET A 119 -7.19 27.42 -2.99
CA MET A 119 -7.07 27.43 -4.43
C MET A 119 -7.42 28.88 -4.74
N ASP A 120 -6.39 29.68 -5.02
CA ASP A 120 -6.60 30.93 -5.71
C ASP A 120 -7.42 30.48 -6.92
N ASP A 121 -8.67 30.94 -6.96
CA ASP A 121 -9.45 30.96 -8.18
C ASP A 121 -8.69 31.89 -9.13
N ASP A 122 -7.55 31.41 -9.63
CA ASP A 122 -6.88 31.98 -10.78
C ASP A 122 -7.80 31.66 -11.95
N ASP A 123 -8.64 32.65 -12.25
CA ASP A 123 -9.15 32.97 -13.58
C ASP A 123 -7.97 32.94 -14.59
N GLU A 124 -7.54 31.75 -15.00
CA GLU A 124 -6.80 31.56 -16.25
C GLU A 124 -7.79 31.06 -17.32
N ASP A 125 -8.13 31.97 -18.23
CA ASP A 125 -8.82 31.69 -19.48
C ASP A 125 -8.28 30.40 -20.13
N PRO A 126 -9.14 29.52 -20.68
CA PRO A 126 -8.68 28.32 -21.36
C PRO A 126 -7.79 28.71 -22.56
N PRO A 127 -6.64 28.05 -22.77
CA PRO A 127 -5.78 28.36 -23.91
C PRO A 127 -6.53 28.13 -25.22
N GLU A 128 -6.54 29.15 -26.08
CA GLU A 128 -7.10 29.08 -27.43
C GLU A 128 -6.52 27.89 -28.21
N ASN A 129 -7.44 27.10 -28.76
CA ASN A 129 -7.20 25.94 -29.61
C ASN A 129 -6.27 26.27 -30.80
N PRO A 130 -5.09 25.64 -30.95
CA PRO A 130 -4.31 25.79 -32.16
C PRO A 130 -5.02 25.06 -33.32
N GLN A 131 -5.53 25.85 -34.27
CA GLN A 131 -6.13 25.39 -35.53
C GLN A 131 -5.26 24.33 -36.21
N ILE A 132 -5.81 23.12 -36.32
CA ILE A 132 -5.27 22.07 -37.20
C ILE A 132 -5.59 22.48 -38.64
N PRO A 133 -4.59 22.65 -39.54
CA PRO A 133 -4.85 22.97 -40.93
C PRO A 133 -5.52 21.77 -41.65
N PRO A 134 -6.34 22.02 -42.69
CA PRO A 134 -7.04 20.96 -43.40
C PRO A 134 -6.04 20.07 -44.14
N ILE A 135 -6.26 18.75 -44.03
CA ILE A 135 -5.56 17.75 -44.83
C ILE A 135 -6.04 17.91 -46.28
N VAL A 136 -5.10 18.18 -47.19
CA VAL A 136 -5.29 18.10 -48.65
C VAL A 136 -4.71 16.79 -49.16
#